data_AF-A0A2V8NJ63-F1
#
_entry.id   AF-A0A2V8NJ63-F1
#
_cell.length_a   1.000
_cell.length_b   1.000
_cell.length_c   1.000
_cell.angle_alpha   90.00
_cell.angle_beta   90.00
_cell.angle_gamma   90.00
#
_symmetry.space_group_name_H-M   'P 1'
#
loop_
_entity.id
_entity.type
_entity.pdbx_description
1 polymer ?
#
loop_
_entity_poly.entity_id
_entity_poly.type
_entity_poly.pdbx_seq_one_letter_code
_entity_poly.pdbx_strand_id
1 'polypeptide(L)'
;MQKKSLSRRLPSIAYCFLPSAFSLSRLRAALSLLLVFTPVLSGCIRAKQTPNLARVFAGARERVGKRPLIVIPGILGSQLVNSKTGEVVWPSAFRSSDDGLSLPISRDLERNRDNLVPKKIVDTARLAKLIPEVYVYHELLLALKNYGGYREGDWDNPGADGDHDTFYVFAYDWRRDNVENAHYLFERLEALKHRLNRPDLRFNILAHSMGGLIARYAAMYGGVNLPPDGVEPKPTWAGASLINKIIMLGTPNEGSADAFATLLEGYSVTEGLRPRIPLLNKFSREDIFTAPSIFQLLPHAGTVRFLDENLQPINIDLYDPNVWRRYGWSPVTNRDFRDRFVKGEVGGDSAPFHGGSLEELDAYFAAVLNRARRFHEALDVDSENSPVQLLAFGGDCEETLTAPVLLFDQKKQRWLTWTRPGEIHTSTGRRISSKEVTEAMYAPGDGRVTRRSLLGEDLTGNHRNLSPYGTTLPIVYAVFACDLHGQLQSNKILQDNALTALVSEVMK
;
A
#
# COMPACT_ATOMS: atom_id res chain seq x y z
N MET A 1 4.00 7.07 -74.05
CA MET A 1 4.73 6.24 -75.04
C MET A 1 6.10 6.87 -75.28
N GLN A 2 7.19 6.07 -75.29
CA GLN A 2 8.60 6.48 -75.62
C GLN A 2 9.26 7.49 -74.65
N LYS A 3 10.58 7.48 -74.35
CA LYS A 3 11.68 6.50 -74.59
C LYS A 3 12.84 6.70 -73.56
N LYS A 4 13.71 5.68 -73.46
CA LYS A 4 14.97 5.48 -72.68
C LYS A 4 15.99 6.65 -72.80
N SER A 5 17.10 6.81 -72.05
CA SER A 5 18.08 5.88 -71.41
C SER A 5 18.94 6.65 -70.36
N LEU A 6 19.34 6.19 -69.15
CA LEU A 6 20.06 5.00 -68.64
C LEU A 6 21.63 5.04 -68.72
N SER A 7 22.27 4.98 -67.53
CA SER A 7 23.70 4.80 -67.18
C SER A 7 23.74 4.43 -65.69
N ARG A 8 24.50 3.47 -65.13
CA ARG A 8 25.53 2.49 -65.57
C ARG A 8 25.38 1.20 -64.73
N ARG A 9 26.05 0.08 -65.10
CA ARG A 9 26.16 -1.15 -64.28
C ARG A 9 27.61 -1.50 -63.89
N LEU A 10 27.70 -2.15 -62.73
CA LEU A 10 28.75 -3.00 -62.12
C LEU A 10 29.55 -3.91 -63.10
N PRO A 11 30.72 -4.47 -62.68
CA PRO A 11 30.73 -5.79 -62.01
C PRO A 11 31.73 -5.96 -60.84
N SER A 12 31.83 -7.19 -60.31
CA SER A 12 32.30 -7.56 -58.96
C SER A 12 33.61 -8.37 -58.90
N ILE A 13 34.27 -8.32 -57.73
CA ILE A 13 35.05 -9.37 -57.01
C ILE A 13 36.11 -10.22 -57.76
N ALA A 14 37.33 -10.24 -57.21
CA ALA A 14 38.30 -11.35 -57.31
C ALA A 14 39.13 -11.49 -56.01
N TYR A 15 39.75 -12.65 -55.78
CA TYR A 15 40.31 -13.12 -54.49
C TYR A 15 41.82 -12.85 -54.28
N CYS A 16 42.21 -12.87 -52.98
CA CYS A 16 43.50 -13.23 -52.36
C CYS A 16 44.85 -13.10 -53.12
N PHE A 17 45.80 -12.37 -52.50
CA PHE A 17 47.22 -12.78 -52.44
C PHE A 17 47.92 -12.29 -51.15
N LEU A 18 48.63 -13.21 -50.49
CA LEU A 18 49.82 -13.02 -49.63
C LEU A 18 50.96 -13.81 -50.33
N PRO A 19 52.26 -13.59 -50.06
CA PRO A 19 52.90 -12.93 -48.91
C PRO A 19 53.68 -11.66 -49.37
N SER A 20 54.80 -11.16 -48.82
CA SER A 20 55.75 -11.61 -47.77
C SER A 20 56.58 -10.43 -47.22
N ALA A 21 57.04 -10.60 -45.96
CA ALA A 21 58.24 -10.01 -45.33
C ALA A 21 58.47 -8.47 -45.41
N PHE A 22 58.54 -7.82 -44.23
CA PHE A 22 59.76 -7.09 -43.82
C PHE A 22 59.83 -6.83 -42.29
N SER A 23 60.94 -7.26 -41.69
CA SER A 23 61.57 -6.83 -40.42
C SER A 23 60.75 -6.76 -39.11
N LEU A 24 60.94 -7.76 -38.24
CA LEU A 24 60.81 -7.58 -36.78
C LEU A 24 62.07 -6.91 -36.22
N SER A 25 61.97 -5.73 -35.60
CA SER A 25 62.98 -5.25 -34.61
C SER A 25 62.62 -3.98 -33.80
N ARG A 26 61.35 -3.54 -33.72
CA ARG A 26 60.94 -2.39 -32.86
C ARG A 26 59.66 -2.60 -32.04
N LEU A 27 59.42 -3.84 -31.56
CA LEU A 27 58.24 -4.16 -30.74
C LEU A 27 58.60 -4.87 -29.40
N ARG A 28 59.54 -4.30 -28.63
CA ARG A 28 59.89 -4.79 -27.28
C ARG A 28 60.01 -3.70 -26.19
N ALA A 29 59.61 -2.46 -26.48
CA ALA A 29 59.64 -1.35 -25.52
C ALA A 29 58.24 -0.76 -25.19
N ALA A 30 57.17 -1.23 -25.82
CA ALA A 30 55.80 -0.71 -25.66
C ALA A 30 54.80 -1.73 -25.06
N LEU A 31 55.28 -2.89 -24.59
CA LEU A 31 54.44 -3.96 -24.03
C LEU A 31 54.72 -4.25 -22.54
N SER A 32 55.51 -3.40 -21.88
CA SER A 32 55.94 -3.57 -20.47
C SER A 32 55.39 -2.50 -19.53
N LEU A 33 54.53 -1.60 -20.02
CA LEU A 33 53.91 -0.52 -19.24
C LEU A 33 52.37 -0.59 -19.20
N LEU A 34 51.82 -1.78 -19.44
CA LEU A 34 50.37 -2.04 -19.47
C LEU A 34 49.99 -3.29 -18.65
N LEU A 35 50.82 -3.62 -17.65
CA LEU A 35 50.67 -4.77 -16.75
C LEU A 35 50.83 -4.40 -15.25
N VAL A 36 50.71 -3.11 -14.93
CA VAL A 36 50.59 -2.60 -13.55
C VAL A 36 49.41 -1.64 -13.44
N PHE A 37 48.25 -2.06 -13.96
CA PHE A 37 46.97 -1.52 -13.47
C PHE A 37 46.46 -2.45 -12.37
N THR A 38 46.56 -1.93 -11.15
CA THR A 38 46.14 -2.50 -9.87
C THR A 38 44.88 -3.38 -9.94
N PRO A 39 44.92 -4.64 -9.47
CA PRO A 39 43.72 -5.44 -9.25
C PRO A 39 43.03 -5.02 -7.94
N VAL A 40 42.59 -3.77 -7.87
CA VAL A 40 41.88 -3.19 -6.70
C VAL A 40 40.66 -2.42 -7.18
N LEU A 41 39.68 -3.18 -7.68
CA LEU A 41 38.24 -2.88 -7.53
C LEU A 41 37.38 -4.12 -7.87
N SER A 42 37.88 -5.33 -7.55
CA SER A 42 37.02 -6.47 -7.24
C SER A 42 36.34 -6.25 -5.90
N GLY A 43 35.59 -5.14 -5.77
CA GLY A 43 34.60 -5.01 -4.72
C GLY A 43 33.64 -6.18 -4.91
N CYS A 44 33.60 -7.09 -3.95
CA CYS A 44 32.76 -8.28 -4.03
C CYS A 44 31.30 -7.84 -4.11
N ILE A 45 30.77 -7.73 -5.33
CA ILE A 45 29.34 -7.69 -5.59
C ILE A 45 28.82 -9.09 -5.25
N ARG A 46 28.69 -9.33 -3.95
CA ARG A 46 28.01 -10.49 -3.39
C ARG A 46 26.56 -10.29 -3.79
N ALA A 47 26.14 -10.96 -4.87
CA ALA A 47 24.77 -10.88 -5.38
C ALA A 47 23.78 -11.02 -4.20
N LYS A 48 22.79 -10.10 -4.11
CA LYS A 48 21.85 -9.91 -2.98
C LYS A 48 21.45 -11.29 -2.44
N GLN A 49 22.07 -11.74 -1.35
CA GLN A 49 21.94 -13.11 -0.88
C GLN A 49 20.55 -13.29 -0.27
N THR A 50 19.63 -13.88 -1.03
CA THR A 50 18.30 -14.20 -0.55
C THR A 50 18.35 -15.45 0.33
N PRO A 51 17.61 -15.49 1.45
CA PRO A 51 17.57 -16.68 2.30
C PRO A 51 16.93 -17.85 1.56
N ASN A 52 17.54 -19.02 1.66
CA ASN A 52 16.98 -20.26 1.12
C ASN A 52 15.91 -20.79 2.09
N LEU A 53 14.70 -20.24 2.00
CA LEU A 53 13.57 -20.57 2.88
C LEU A 53 13.29 -22.08 2.97
N ALA A 54 13.44 -22.81 1.86
CA ALA A 54 13.27 -24.27 1.83
C ALA A 54 14.27 -25.00 2.74
N ARG A 55 15.51 -24.51 2.82
CA ARG A 55 16.54 -25.06 3.71
C ARG A 55 16.39 -24.57 5.15
N VAL A 56 16.03 -23.30 5.36
CA VAL A 56 15.85 -22.72 6.70
C VAL A 56 14.68 -23.37 7.44
N PHE A 57 13.54 -23.53 6.77
CA PHE A 57 12.30 -24.02 7.38
C PHE A 57 12.04 -25.53 7.19
N ALA A 58 13.00 -26.29 6.67
CA ALA A 58 12.83 -27.74 6.44
C ALA A 58 12.25 -28.48 7.66
N GLY A 59 12.88 -28.32 8.83
CA GLY A 59 12.40 -28.92 10.09
C GLY A 59 11.29 -28.13 10.81
N ALA A 60 10.95 -26.92 10.35
CA ALA A 60 9.80 -26.17 10.87
C ALA A 60 8.49 -26.60 10.19
N ARG A 61 8.57 -26.93 8.89
CA ARG A 61 7.46 -27.48 8.09
C ARG A 61 6.90 -28.78 8.66
N GLU A 62 7.74 -29.60 9.30
CA GLU A 62 7.37 -30.87 9.93
C GLU A 62 6.73 -30.71 11.31
N ARG A 63 6.77 -29.51 11.91
CA ARG A 63 6.13 -29.23 13.21
C ARG A 63 4.62 -29.10 13.03
N VAL A 64 3.88 -29.78 13.89
CA VAL A 64 2.41 -29.69 13.98
C VAL A 64 1.97 -28.90 15.21
N GLY A 65 0.71 -28.47 15.23
CA GLY A 65 0.12 -27.72 16.35
C GLY A 65 0.43 -26.21 16.35
N LYS A 66 0.89 -25.65 15.23
CA LYS A 66 1.13 -24.21 15.08
C LYS A 66 -0.20 -23.45 15.21
N ARG A 67 -0.18 -22.29 15.87
CA ARG A 67 -1.38 -21.44 16.02
C ARG A 67 -1.92 -21.03 14.64
N PRO A 68 -3.24 -21.09 14.39
CA PRO A 68 -3.81 -20.76 13.09
C PRO A 68 -3.65 -19.27 12.79
N LEU A 69 -3.55 -18.98 11.49
CA LEU A 69 -3.14 -17.68 10.96
C LEU A 69 -4.28 -17.02 10.17
N ILE A 70 -4.50 -15.74 10.37
CA ILE A 70 -5.37 -14.94 9.51
C ILE A 70 -4.50 -14.08 8.60
N VAL A 71 -4.64 -14.25 7.29
CA VAL A 71 -3.99 -13.42 6.28
C VAL A 71 -4.96 -12.32 5.86
N ILE A 72 -4.60 -11.07 6.13
CA ILE A 72 -5.43 -9.89 5.81
C ILE A 72 -4.72 -9.09 4.71
N PRO A 73 -5.29 -8.99 3.50
CA PRO A 73 -4.71 -8.18 2.43
C PRO A 73 -4.85 -6.68 2.73
N GLY A 74 -4.04 -5.88 2.03
CA GLY A 74 -4.22 -4.43 1.97
C GLY A 74 -5.35 -4.00 1.03
N ILE A 75 -5.47 -2.69 0.83
CA ILE A 75 -6.36 -2.12 -0.18
C ILE A 75 -6.11 -2.78 -1.55
N LEU A 76 -7.17 -2.94 -2.35
CA LEU A 76 -7.17 -3.67 -3.64
C LEU A 76 -6.83 -5.17 -3.57
N GLY A 77 -6.49 -5.73 -2.41
CA GLY A 77 -6.05 -7.12 -2.31
C GLY A 77 -7.17 -8.16 -2.26
N SER A 78 -8.44 -7.76 -2.18
CA SER A 78 -9.61 -8.67 -2.28
C SER A 78 -10.33 -8.54 -3.63
N GLN A 79 -10.70 -9.66 -4.23
CA GLN A 79 -11.52 -9.74 -5.44
C GLN A 79 -12.94 -9.25 -5.14
N LEU A 80 -13.45 -8.30 -5.92
CA LEU A 80 -14.84 -7.85 -5.86
C LEU A 80 -15.62 -8.44 -7.03
N VAL A 81 -16.78 -9.04 -6.72
CA VAL A 81 -17.65 -9.72 -7.67
C VAL A 81 -19.08 -9.20 -7.49
N ASN A 82 -19.74 -8.82 -8.57
CA ASN A 82 -21.16 -8.47 -8.54
C ASN A 82 -21.98 -9.72 -8.20
N SER A 83 -22.72 -9.67 -7.09
CA SER A 83 -23.47 -10.82 -6.55
C SER A 83 -24.71 -11.20 -7.36
N LYS A 84 -25.23 -10.30 -8.21
CA LYS A 84 -26.36 -10.55 -9.11
C LYS A 84 -25.90 -11.15 -10.44
N THR A 85 -24.84 -10.62 -11.04
CA THR A 85 -24.39 -11.01 -12.39
C THR A 85 -23.28 -12.06 -12.39
N GLY A 86 -22.54 -12.20 -11.29
CA GLY A 86 -21.32 -13.01 -11.20
C GLY A 86 -20.10 -12.36 -11.85
N GLU A 87 -20.20 -11.11 -12.33
CA GLU A 87 -19.08 -10.40 -12.97
C GLU A 87 -17.95 -10.12 -11.96
N VAL A 88 -16.71 -10.39 -12.37
CA VAL A 88 -15.51 -9.98 -11.63
C VAL A 88 -15.19 -8.53 -11.97
N VAL A 89 -15.65 -7.59 -11.15
CA VAL A 89 -15.41 -6.16 -11.33
C VAL A 89 -13.99 -5.78 -10.91
N TRP A 90 -13.45 -6.41 -9.85
CA TRP A 90 -12.03 -6.29 -9.49
C TRP A 90 -11.36 -7.64 -9.19
N PRO A 91 -10.17 -7.92 -9.74
CA PRO A 91 -9.47 -7.13 -10.76
C PRO A 91 -10.05 -7.40 -12.16
N SER A 92 -10.26 -6.34 -12.94
CA SER A 92 -10.65 -6.44 -14.35
C SER A 92 -9.72 -5.62 -15.25
N ALA A 93 -9.71 -5.94 -16.55
CA ALA A 93 -9.09 -5.11 -17.59
C ALA A 93 -10.09 -4.12 -18.23
N PHE A 94 -11.38 -4.29 -17.96
CA PHE A 94 -12.49 -3.50 -18.51
C PHE A 94 -13.32 -2.92 -17.35
N ARG A 95 -14.01 -1.81 -17.58
CA ARG A 95 -15.03 -1.30 -16.65
C ARG A 95 -16.31 -2.13 -16.80
N SER A 96 -16.98 -2.41 -15.68
CA SER A 96 -18.34 -2.97 -15.72
C SER A 96 -19.32 -1.93 -16.27
N SER A 97 -20.43 -2.40 -16.81
CA SER A 97 -21.57 -1.58 -17.24
C SER A 97 -22.76 -1.62 -16.26
N ASP A 98 -22.64 -2.36 -15.15
CA ASP A 98 -23.69 -2.53 -14.13
C ASP A 98 -23.28 -1.82 -12.82
N ASP A 99 -22.46 -2.46 -12.00
CA ASP A 99 -21.86 -1.86 -10.79
C ASP A 99 -20.38 -1.54 -11.04
N GLY A 100 -20.03 -0.26 -10.98
CA GLY A 100 -18.66 0.23 -11.12
C GLY A 100 -17.81 0.04 -9.86
N LEU A 101 -16.57 0.57 -9.88
CA LEU A 101 -15.72 0.56 -8.69
C LEU A 101 -16.04 1.71 -7.73
N SER A 102 -16.73 2.74 -8.22
CA SER A 102 -17.32 3.82 -7.44
C SER A 102 -18.47 3.31 -6.55
N LEU A 103 -18.43 3.58 -5.25
CA LEU A 103 -19.57 3.35 -4.34
C LEU A 103 -20.65 4.44 -4.51
N PRO A 104 -21.94 4.11 -4.34
CA PRO A 104 -22.98 5.12 -4.11
C PRO A 104 -22.65 5.94 -2.86
N ILE A 105 -22.88 7.26 -2.89
CA ILE A 105 -22.55 8.14 -1.76
C ILE A 105 -23.79 8.73 -1.09
N SER A 106 -23.74 8.79 0.23
CA SER A 106 -24.67 9.53 1.08
C SER A 106 -23.95 9.91 2.38
N ARG A 107 -24.52 10.82 3.18
CA ARG A 107 -24.00 11.17 4.52
C ARG A 107 -23.90 9.95 5.46
N ASP A 108 -24.78 8.96 5.28
CA ASP A 108 -24.78 7.72 6.06
C ASP A 108 -23.91 6.67 5.34
N LEU A 109 -22.64 6.58 5.74
CA LEU A 109 -21.65 5.69 5.12
C LEU A 109 -22.02 4.19 5.24
N GLU A 110 -22.90 3.86 6.20
CA GLU A 110 -23.49 2.52 6.36
C GLU A 110 -24.66 2.25 5.39
N ARG A 111 -25.07 3.22 4.56
CA ARG A 111 -26.02 3.00 3.44
C ARG A 111 -25.36 2.92 2.07
N ASN A 112 -24.09 3.30 1.96
CA ASN A 112 -23.32 3.35 0.71
C ASN A 112 -22.99 1.92 0.20
N ARG A 113 -23.99 1.22 -0.34
CA ARG A 113 -23.92 -0.18 -0.79
C ARG A 113 -24.28 -0.33 -2.26
N ASP A 114 -23.57 -1.21 -2.95
CA ASP A 114 -23.87 -1.75 -4.27
C ASP A 114 -24.02 -3.27 -4.17
N ASN A 115 -24.00 -4.00 -5.29
CA ASN A 115 -24.10 -5.47 -5.29
C ASN A 115 -22.73 -6.16 -5.29
N LEU A 116 -21.62 -5.43 -5.15
CA LEU A 116 -20.28 -6.02 -5.15
C LEU A 116 -19.97 -6.65 -3.79
N VAL A 117 -19.52 -7.89 -3.81
CA VAL A 117 -19.14 -8.64 -2.61
C VAL A 117 -17.70 -9.16 -2.72
N PRO A 118 -16.94 -9.18 -1.61
CA PRO A 118 -15.62 -9.79 -1.60
C PRO A 118 -15.74 -11.31 -1.75
N LYS A 119 -14.88 -11.93 -2.57
CA LYS A 119 -14.90 -13.39 -2.77
C LYS A 119 -13.65 -14.13 -2.29
N LYS A 120 -12.46 -13.60 -2.58
CA LYS A 120 -11.16 -14.18 -2.22
C LYS A 120 -10.08 -13.12 -2.33
N ILE A 121 -8.88 -13.41 -1.82
CA ILE A 121 -7.69 -12.61 -2.14
C ILE A 121 -7.40 -12.65 -3.64
N VAL A 122 -6.85 -11.57 -4.17
CA VAL A 122 -6.54 -11.46 -5.59
C VAL A 122 -5.27 -12.25 -5.92
N ASP A 123 -5.45 -13.53 -6.23
CA ASP A 123 -4.39 -14.46 -6.62
C ASP A 123 -4.64 -14.97 -8.06
N THR A 124 -4.10 -14.27 -9.07
CA THR A 124 -4.20 -14.72 -10.47
C THR A 124 -3.01 -14.35 -11.36
N ALA A 125 -2.35 -15.37 -11.92
CA ALA A 125 -1.28 -15.22 -12.91
C ALA A 125 -1.74 -14.63 -14.28
N ARG A 126 -3.05 -14.57 -14.57
CA ARG A 126 -3.59 -14.14 -15.88
C ARG A 126 -3.56 -12.62 -16.12
N LEU A 127 -3.34 -11.80 -15.09
CA LEU A 127 -3.25 -10.34 -15.19
C LEU A 127 -1.82 -9.79 -15.02
N ALA A 128 -0.81 -10.66 -15.07
CA ALA A 128 0.59 -10.37 -14.72
C ALA A 128 1.27 -9.20 -15.48
N LYS A 129 0.68 -8.70 -16.57
CA LYS A 129 1.19 -7.53 -17.33
C LYS A 129 0.49 -6.21 -17.01
N LEU A 130 -0.58 -6.21 -16.21
CA LEU A 130 -1.47 -5.06 -16.01
C LEU A 130 -1.60 -4.60 -14.55
N ILE A 131 -1.36 -5.47 -13.55
CA ILE A 131 -1.41 -5.13 -12.13
C ILE A 131 -0.32 -5.92 -11.37
N PRO A 132 0.86 -5.35 -11.10
CA PRO A 132 1.97 -6.07 -10.47
C PRO A 132 1.67 -6.57 -9.04
N GLU A 133 0.97 -5.76 -8.24
CA GLU A 133 0.67 -6.01 -6.81
C GLU A 133 -0.12 -7.31 -6.57
N VAL A 134 -0.87 -7.77 -7.58
CA VAL A 134 -1.67 -9.01 -7.55
C VAL A 134 -0.79 -10.27 -7.47
N TYR A 135 0.35 -10.29 -8.16
CA TYR A 135 1.22 -11.47 -8.17
C TYR A 135 1.84 -11.74 -6.78
N VAL A 136 1.93 -10.71 -5.96
CA VAL A 136 2.82 -10.70 -4.79
C VAL A 136 2.18 -11.41 -3.58
N TYR A 137 0.85 -11.40 -3.45
CA TYR A 137 0.16 -12.22 -2.45
C TYR A 137 0.32 -13.73 -2.70
N HIS A 138 0.39 -14.16 -3.97
CA HIS A 138 0.62 -15.57 -4.31
C HIS A 138 1.92 -16.11 -3.68
N GLU A 139 3.01 -15.34 -3.81
CA GLU A 139 4.32 -15.66 -3.24
C GLU A 139 4.30 -15.76 -1.71
N LEU A 140 3.43 -14.98 -1.03
CA LEU A 140 3.25 -15.08 0.42
C LEU A 140 2.51 -16.36 0.81
N LEU A 141 1.39 -16.65 0.15
CA LEU A 141 0.58 -17.85 0.44
C LEU A 141 1.37 -19.14 0.10
N LEU A 142 2.16 -19.14 -0.98
CA LEU A 142 3.09 -20.20 -1.28
C LEU A 142 4.18 -20.35 -0.20
N ALA A 143 4.70 -19.26 0.37
CA ALA A 143 5.67 -19.34 1.46
C ALA A 143 5.06 -19.96 2.72
N LEU A 144 3.83 -19.59 3.09
CA LEU A 144 3.09 -20.19 4.20
C LEU A 144 2.84 -21.70 3.99
N LYS A 145 2.47 -22.12 2.78
CA LYS A 145 2.26 -23.53 2.42
C LYS A 145 3.56 -24.33 2.39
N ASN A 146 4.54 -23.86 1.61
CA ASN A 146 5.73 -24.64 1.24
C ASN A 146 6.83 -24.63 2.32
N TYR A 147 6.92 -23.55 3.11
CA TYR A 147 7.97 -23.37 4.12
C TYR A 147 7.37 -23.29 5.53
N GLY A 148 6.25 -22.57 5.69
CA GLY A 148 5.55 -22.48 6.96
C GLY A 148 4.89 -23.80 7.39
N GLY A 149 4.58 -24.70 6.46
CA GLY A 149 3.83 -25.93 6.77
C GLY A 149 2.39 -25.65 7.19
N TYR A 150 1.79 -24.59 6.65
CA TYR A 150 0.37 -24.26 6.84
C TYR A 150 -0.49 -24.78 5.68
N ARG A 151 -1.75 -25.10 5.97
CA ARG A 151 -2.80 -25.44 5.00
C ARG A 151 -3.74 -24.25 4.81
N GLU A 152 -4.45 -24.17 3.69
CA GLU A 152 -5.50 -23.16 3.52
C GLU A 152 -6.82 -23.69 4.09
N GLY A 153 -7.46 -22.90 4.96
CA GLY A 153 -8.71 -23.25 5.62
C GLY A 153 -9.93 -22.61 4.95
N ASP A 154 -11.04 -23.33 4.93
CA ASP A 154 -12.36 -22.80 4.56
C ASP A 154 -13.03 -22.21 5.82
N TRP A 155 -13.48 -20.95 5.73
CA TRP A 155 -14.14 -20.27 6.86
C TRP A 155 -15.52 -20.84 7.18
N ASP A 156 -16.25 -21.29 6.17
CA ASP A 156 -17.66 -21.66 6.24
C ASP A 156 -17.87 -23.16 6.45
N ASN A 157 -16.92 -23.98 5.99
CA ASN A 157 -16.82 -25.40 6.30
C ASN A 157 -15.39 -25.78 6.75
N PRO A 158 -14.91 -25.30 7.91
CA PRO A 158 -13.58 -25.61 8.41
C PRO A 158 -13.41 -27.10 8.70
N GLY A 159 -12.24 -27.66 8.37
CA GLY A 159 -11.87 -29.02 8.77
C GLY A 159 -11.76 -29.15 10.29
N ALA A 160 -11.87 -30.39 10.79
CA ALA A 160 -11.70 -30.70 12.21
C ALA A 160 -10.29 -30.36 12.76
N ASP A 161 -9.33 -30.16 11.87
CA ASP A 161 -7.95 -29.74 12.11
C ASP A 161 -7.69 -28.26 11.69
N GLY A 162 -8.75 -27.47 11.45
CA GLY A 162 -8.64 -26.05 11.07
C GLY A 162 -8.18 -25.13 12.21
N ASP A 163 -8.19 -25.63 13.45
CA ASP A 163 -7.75 -24.91 14.65
C ASP A 163 -6.23 -24.93 14.86
N HIS A 164 -5.46 -25.61 14.01
CA HIS A 164 -3.99 -25.60 14.01
C HIS A 164 -3.44 -25.78 12.60
N ASP A 165 -2.17 -25.39 12.39
CA ASP A 165 -1.44 -25.54 11.11
C ASP A 165 -2.20 -25.04 9.87
N THR A 166 -3.13 -24.10 10.06
CA THR A 166 -4.08 -23.66 9.04
C THR A 166 -4.08 -22.12 8.95
N PHE A 167 -4.09 -21.58 7.75
CA PHE A 167 -4.25 -20.16 7.48
C PHE A 167 -5.60 -19.88 6.80
N TYR A 168 -6.21 -18.76 7.15
CA TYR A 168 -7.48 -18.30 6.62
C TYR A 168 -7.30 -16.94 5.97
N VAL A 169 -7.79 -16.78 4.74
CA VAL A 169 -7.71 -15.53 3.99
C VAL A 169 -8.95 -14.69 4.29
N PHE A 170 -8.77 -13.53 4.92
CA PHE A 170 -9.87 -12.60 5.17
C PHE A 170 -10.07 -11.69 3.96
N ALA A 171 -10.96 -12.07 3.05
CA ALA A 171 -11.39 -11.21 1.95
C ALA A 171 -12.51 -10.25 2.42
N TYR A 172 -12.33 -8.96 2.14
CA TYR A 172 -13.22 -7.88 2.55
C TYR A 172 -13.35 -6.83 1.44
N ASP A 173 -14.43 -6.03 1.43
CA ASP A 173 -14.56 -4.94 0.47
C ASP A 173 -13.70 -3.75 0.93
N TRP A 174 -12.57 -3.59 0.26
CA TRP A 174 -11.55 -2.60 0.54
C TRP A 174 -11.98 -1.16 0.21
N ARG A 175 -13.17 -0.93 -0.34
CA ARG A 175 -13.76 0.42 -0.51
C ARG A 175 -14.50 0.89 0.75
N ARG A 176 -15.06 -0.07 1.50
CA ARG A 176 -15.91 0.14 2.67
C ARG A 176 -15.10 0.61 3.88
N ASP A 177 -15.79 1.21 4.85
CA ASP A 177 -15.22 1.69 6.12
C ASP A 177 -14.37 0.61 6.83
N ASN A 178 -13.16 0.97 7.25
CA ASN A 178 -12.24 0.10 7.98
C ASN A 178 -12.78 -0.34 9.36
N VAL A 179 -13.67 0.44 9.99
CA VAL A 179 -14.38 0.07 11.23
C VAL A 179 -15.38 -1.06 10.95
N GLU A 180 -16.12 -0.98 9.84
CA GLU A 180 -17.05 -2.05 9.41
C GLU A 180 -16.27 -3.31 9.05
N ASN A 181 -15.16 -3.18 8.30
CA ASN A 181 -14.29 -4.31 7.98
C ASN A 181 -13.63 -4.93 9.24
N ALA A 182 -13.36 -4.15 10.28
CA ALA A 182 -12.84 -4.63 11.56
C ALA A 182 -13.90 -5.36 12.40
N HIS A 183 -15.14 -4.86 12.40
CA HIS A 183 -16.27 -5.57 12.99
C HIS A 183 -16.53 -6.90 12.27
N TYR A 184 -16.56 -6.89 10.94
CA TYR A 184 -16.71 -8.10 10.13
C TYR A 184 -15.58 -9.11 10.39
N LEU A 185 -14.33 -8.65 10.57
CA LEU A 185 -13.22 -9.51 11.00
C LEU A 185 -13.52 -10.15 12.36
N PHE A 186 -13.93 -9.37 13.36
CA PHE A 186 -14.24 -9.86 14.70
C PHE A 186 -15.34 -10.92 14.69
N GLU A 187 -16.48 -10.67 14.01
CA GLU A 187 -17.57 -11.64 13.86
C GLU A 187 -17.12 -12.94 13.18
N ARG A 188 -16.30 -12.83 12.12
CA ARG A 188 -15.78 -13.99 11.38
C ARG A 188 -14.86 -14.86 12.24
N LEU A 189 -14.07 -14.25 13.13
CA LEU A 189 -13.21 -14.98 14.07
C LEU A 189 -14.01 -15.69 15.16
N GLU A 190 -15.03 -15.05 15.74
CA GLU A 190 -15.92 -15.73 16.70
C GLU A 190 -16.67 -16.89 16.04
N ALA A 191 -17.26 -16.66 14.86
CA ALA A 191 -17.96 -17.71 14.10
C ALA A 191 -17.02 -18.90 13.77
N LEU A 192 -15.75 -18.64 13.44
CA LEU A 192 -14.77 -19.68 13.19
C LEU A 192 -14.42 -20.48 14.47
N LYS A 193 -14.24 -19.82 15.62
CA LYS A 193 -14.02 -20.50 16.91
C LYS A 193 -15.19 -21.40 17.31
N HIS A 194 -16.42 -20.93 17.09
CA HIS A 194 -17.63 -21.70 17.33
C HIS A 194 -17.72 -22.93 16.40
N ARG A 195 -17.47 -22.75 15.10
CA ARG A 195 -17.45 -23.85 14.11
C ARG A 195 -16.38 -24.89 14.41
N LEU A 196 -15.21 -24.47 14.90
CA LEU A 196 -14.11 -25.34 15.33
C LEU A 196 -14.30 -25.96 16.73
N ASN A 197 -15.32 -25.55 17.49
CA ASN A 197 -15.53 -25.92 18.90
C ASN A 197 -14.29 -25.66 19.80
N ARG A 198 -13.61 -24.53 19.60
CA ARG A 198 -12.42 -24.13 20.37
C ARG A 198 -12.61 -22.74 21.02
N PRO A 199 -13.26 -22.64 22.19
CA PRO A 199 -13.57 -21.34 22.82
C PRO A 199 -12.33 -20.53 23.24
N ASP A 200 -11.23 -21.20 23.58
CA ASP A 200 -9.96 -20.55 23.98
C ASP A 200 -9.00 -20.28 22.79
N LEU A 201 -9.43 -20.60 21.56
CA LEU A 201 -8.59 -20.40 20.39
C LEU A 201 -8.35 -18.90 20.15
N ARG A 202 -7.07 -18.57 19.95
CA ARG A 202 -6.60 -17.28 19.46
C ARG A 202 -5.79 -17.47 18.21
N PHE A 203 -5.87 -16.52 17.29
CA PHE A 203 -5.21 -16.54 16.00
C PHE A 203 -3.99 -15.61 15.99
N ASN A 204 -2.98 -15.98 15.22
CA ASN A 204 -1.98 -15.02 14.77
C ASN A 204 -2.54 -14.27 13.55
N ILE A 205 -2.23 -12.99 13.40
CA ILE A 205 -2.60 -12.21 12.21
C ILE A 205 -1.34 -11.85 11.42
N LEU A 206 -1.39 -11.99 10.10
CA LEU A 206 -0.43 -11.43 9.15
C LEU A 206 -1.18 -10.51 8.21
N ALA A 207 -1.00 -9.20 8.39
CA ALA A 207 -1.78 -8.17 7.74
C ALA A 207 -0.90 -7.25 6.90
N HIS A 208 -1.34 -6.93 5.68
CA HIS A 208 -0.62 -6.05 4.76
C HIS A 208 -1.30 -4.68 4.66
N SER A 209 -0.51 -3.61 4.67
CA SER A 209 -0.95 -2.22 4.44
C SER A 209 -2.16 -1.88 5.33
N MET A 210 -3.23 -1.34 4.73
CA MET A 210 -4.53 -1.04 5.36
C MET A 210 -5.11 -2.20 6.20
N GLY A 211 -4.85 -3.46 5.83
CA GLY A 211 -5.29 -4.63 6.58
C GLY A 211 -4.78 -4.66 8.02
N GLY A 212 -3.61 -4.06 8.29
CA GLY A 212 -3.08 -3.94 9.65
C GLY A 212 -3.86 -2.95 10.52
N LEU A 213 -4.43 -1.89 9.92
CA LEU A 213 -5.30 -0.94 10.62
C LEU A 213 -6.63 -1.61 11.02
N ILE A 214 -7.20 -2.39 10.11
CA ILE A 214 -8.38 -3.23 10.36
C ILE A 214 -8.11 -4.22 11.52
N ALA A 215 -6.96 -4.92 11.48
CA ALA A 215 -6.56 -5.84 12.54
C ALA A 215 -6.35 -5.16 13.90
N ARG A 216 -5.69 -3.99 13.92
CA ARG A 216 -5.47 -3.18 15.13
C ARG A 216 -6.81 -2.72 15.72
N TYR A 217 -7.71 -2.18 14.91
CA TYR A 217 -9.02 -1.74 15.38
C TYR A 217 -9.83 -2.91 15.96
N ALA A 218 -9.86 -4.05 15.26
CA ALA A 218 -10.53 -5.27 15.75
C ALA A 218 -9.95 -5.77 17.08
N ALA A 219 -8.62 -5.71 17.27
CA ALA A 219 -7.98 -6.04 18.55
C ALA A 219 -8.38 -5.07 19.68
N MET A 220 -8.38 -3.77 19.41
CA MET A 220 -8.63 -2.69 20.37
C MET A 220 -10.10 -2.57 20.79
N TYR A 221 -11.05 -2.76 19.86
CA TYR A 221 -12.47 -2.45 20.04
C TYR A 221 -13.42 -3.64 19.79
N GLY A 222 -12.92 -4.74 19.22
CA GLY A 222 -13.77 -5.87 18.81
C GLY A 222 -14.77 -5.45 17.74
N GLY A 223 -16.03 -5.87 17.90
CA GLY A 223 -17.15 -5.48 17.02
C GLY A 223 -17.76 -4.10 17.27
N VAL A 224 -17.15 -3.25 18.09
CA VAL A 224 -17.75 -1.98 18.51
C VAL A 224 -17.44 -0.84 17.52
N ASN A 225 -18.50 -0.17 17.05
CA ASN A 225 -18.42 1.02 16.18
C ASN A 225 -17.79 2.22 16.94
N LEU A 226 -17.32 3.24 16.23
CA LEU A 226 -16.74 4.43 16.86
C LEU A 226 -17.78 5.11 17.78
N PRO A 227 -17.36 5.68 18.93
CA PRO A 227 -18.26 6.41 19.80
C PRO A 227 -18.74 7.72 19.15
N PRO A 228 -19.82 8.33 19.64
CA PRO A 228 -20.34 9.61 19.14
C PRO A 228 -19.28 10.72 19.06
N ASP A 229 -19.52 11.73 18.23
CA ASP A 229 -18.61 12.88 18.10
C ASP A 229 -18.47 13.63 19.44
N GLY A 230 -17.25 14.06 19.74
CA GLY A 230 -16.89 14.65 21.04
C GLY A 230 -16.66 13.65 22.18
N VAL A 231 -16.85 12.35 21.95
CA VAL A 231 -16.52 11.29 22.93
C VAL A 231 -15.18 10.64 22.54
N GLU A 232 -14.20 10.71 23.44
CA GLU A 232 -12.91 10.04 23.26
C GLU A 232 -13.07 8.51 23.13
N PRO A 233 -12.47 7.87 22.11
CA PRO A 233 -12.38 6.41 22.01
C PRO A 233 -11.62 5.82 23.21
N LYS A 234 -12.09 4.67 23.71
CA LYS A 234 -11.46 3.93 24.81
C LYS A 234 -11.39 2.45 24.46
N PRO A 235 -10.20 1.88 24.19
CA PRO A 235 -10.07 0.49 23.78
C PRO A 235 -10.44 -0.45 24.93
N THR A 236 -11.44 -1.29 24.70
CA THR A 236 -11.84 -2.35 25.64
C THR A 236 -10.96 -3.60 25.53
N TRP A 237 -10.17 -3.68 24.46
CA TRP A 237 -9.37 -4.84 24.07
C TRP A 237 -10.19 -6.13 23.90
N ALA A 238 -11.48 -6.00 23.56
CA ALA A 238 -12.38 -7.15 23.36
C ALA A 238 -11.83 -8.17 22.34
N GLY A 239 -11.15 -7.71 21.28
CA GLY A 239 -10.52 -8.59 20.28
C GLY A 239 -9.28 -9.35 20.76
N ALA A 240 -8.70 -9.02 21.91
CA ALA A 240 -7.56 -9.74 22.47
C ALA A 240 -7.91 -11.17 22.95
N SER A 241 -9.20 -11.46 23.12
CA SER A 241 -9.71 -12.83 23.34
C SER A 241 -9.64 -13.71 22.08
N LEU A 242 -9.43 -13.09 20.90
CA LEU A 242 -9.35 -13.72 19.58
C LEU A 242 -7.97 -13.60 18.96
N ILE A 243 -7.22 -12.54 19.27
CA ILE A 243 -5.97 -12.19 18.59
C ILE A 243 -4.79 -12.36 19.56
N ASN A 244 -3.81 -13.16 19.14
CA ASN A 244 -2.58 -13.43 19.90
C ASN A 244 -1.50 -12.38 19.62
N LYS A 245 -1.22 -12.11 18.34
CA LYS A 245 -0.31 -11.07 17.87
C LYS A 245 -0.62 -10.67 16.43
N ILE A 246 -0.20 -9.47 16.02
CA ILE A 246 -0.37 -8.95 14.66
C ILE A 246 1.00 -8.68 14.06
N ILE A 247 1.30 -9.34 12.93
CA ILE A 247 2.43 -9.05 12.07
C ILE A 247 1.95 -8.11 10.97
N MET A 248 2.50 -6.89 10.95
CA MET A 248 2.13 -5.79 10.06
C MET A 248 3.17 -5.66 8.94
N LEU A 249 2.77 -5.84 7.69
CA LEU A 249 3.59 -5.59 6.50
C LEU A 249 3.22 -4.22 5.93
N GLY A 250 4.07 -3.20 6.05
CA GLY A 250 3.84 -1.86 5.47
C GLY A 250 2.57 -1.15 5.97
N THR A 251 2.06 -1.48 7.16
CA THR A 251 0.84 -0.85 7.71
C THR A 251 1.09 0.63 8.06
N PRO A 252 0.33 1.59 7.50
CA PRO A 252 0.52 3.01 7.77
C PRO A 252 -0.15 3.40 9.09
N ASN A 253 0.51 3.15 10.22
CA ASN A 253 -0.06 3.42 11.55
C ASN A 253 -0.23 4.91 11.88
N GLU A 254 0.37 5.80 11.10
CA GLU A 254 0.17 7.26 11.14
C GLU A 254 -0.54 7.79 9.87
N GLY A 255 -1.05 6.91 9.02
CA GLY A 255 -1.51 7.23 7.66
C GLY A 255 -0.39 7.42 6.64
N SER A 256 -0.75 7.82 5.42
CA SER A 256 0.17 7.99 4.28
C SER A 256 -0.15 9.25 3.47
N ALA A 257 0.86 10.08 3.21
CA ALA A 257 0.69 11.23 2.31
C ALA A 257 0.51 10.80 0.84
N ASP A 258 0.84 9.56 0.47
CA ASP A 258 0.50 9.00 -0.85
C ASP A 258 -1.01 8.73 -0.99
N ALA A 259 -1.73 8.44 0.11
CA ALA A 259 -3.20 8.38 0.09
C ALA A 259 -3.82 9.75 -0.22
N PHE A 260 -3.25 10.82 0.34
CA PHE A 260 -3.62 12.20 -0.01
C PHE A 260 -3.31 12.51 -1.48
N ALA A 261 -2.10 12.18 -1.97
CA ALA A 261 -1.75 12.33 -3.38
C ALA A 261 -2.68 11.52 -4.30
N THR A 262 -3.11 10.34 -3.86
CA THR A 262 -4.05 9.46 -4.58
C THR A 262 -5.45 10.09 -4.72
N LEU A 263 -5.96 10.77 -3.68
CA LEU A 263 -7.19 11.58 -3.75
C LEU A 263 -7.06 12.83 -4.66
N LEU A 264 -5.83 13.33 -4.88
CA LEU A 264 -5.54 14.44 -5.79
C LEU A 264 -5.30 14.05 -7.25
N GLU A 265 -4.80 12.84 -7.52
CA GLU A 265 -4.26 12.46 -8.85
C GLU A 265 -4.84 11.17 -9.44
N GLY A 266 -5.62 10.43 -8.66
CA GLY A 266 -6.04 9.08 -9.00
C GLY A 266 -5.05 8.05 -8.44
N TYR A 267 -5.28 6.77 -8.70
CA TYR A 267 -4.34 5.72 -8.28
C TYR A 267 -3.16 5.63 -9.26
N SER A 268 -1.98 5.22 -8.79
CA SER A 268 -0.90 4.78 -9.67
C SER A 268 -0.32 3.46 -9.21
N VAL A 269 0.01 2.62 -10.20
CA VAL A 269 0.73 1.34 -10.02
C VAL A 269 2.24 1.53 -9.87
N THR A 270 2.73 2.78 -9.89
CA THR A 270 4.14 3.15 -9.69
C THR A 270 4.31 3.85 -8.36
N GLU A 271 5.33 3.45 -7.59
CA GLU A 271 5.54 3.86 -6.21
C GLU A 271 6.76 4.78 -6.05
N GLY A 272 6.72 5.65 -5.02
CA GLY A 272 7.75 6.65 -4.75
C GLY A 272 7.99 7.64 -5.91
N LEU A 273 9.24 8.01 -6.12
CA LEU A 273 9.65 8.99 -7.15
C LEU A 273 9.54 8.49 -8.60
N ARG A 274 9.15 7.23 -8.85
CA ARG A 274 8.94 6.67 -10.21
C ARG A 274 7.83 7.43 -10.95
N PRO A 275 8.01 7.80 -12.24
CA PRO A 275 6.99 8.51 -13.00
C PRO A 275 5.66 7.76 -13.06
N ARG A 276 4.55 8.48 -12.85
CA ARG A 276 3.20 7.93 -13.01
C ARG A 276 2.97 7.54 -14.47
N ILE A 277 2.26 6.44 -14.71
CA ILE A 277 1.94 5.94 -16.06
C ILE A 277 0.42 6.04 -16.25
N PRO A 278 -0.11 7.14 -16.84
CA PRO A 278 -1.56 7.39 -16.89
C PRO A 278 -2.37 6.29 -17.58
N LEU A 279 -1.78 5.61 -18.56
CA LEU A 279 -2.41 4.49 -19.28
C LEU A 279 -2.67 3.25 -18.40
N LEU A 280 -2.08 3.19 -17.20
CA LEU A 280 -2.27 2.12 -16.21
C LEU A 280 -3.08 2.58 -14.99
N ASN A 281 -3.57 3.83 -14.95
CA ASN A 281 -4.43 4.33 -13.88
C ASN A 281 -5.82 3.70 -14.02
N LYS A 282 -6.04 2.54 -13.38
CA LYS A 282 -7.34 1.85 -13.41
C LYS A 282 -8.43 2.53 -12.57
N PHE A 283 -8.03 3.36 -11.60
CA PHE A 283 -8.94 4.14 -10.75
C PHE A 283 -8.78 5.64 -11.04
N SER A 284 -9.89 6.28 -11.37
CA SER A 284 -10.00 7.73 -11.46
C SER A 284 -9.99 8.35 -10.07
N ARG A 285 -9.84 9.68 -9.99
CA ARG A 285 -9.98 10.41 -8.72
C ARG A 285 -11.38 10.24 -8.15
N GLU A 286 -12.37 10.14 -9.04
CA GLU A 286 -13.77 9.96 -8.74
C GLU A 286 -14.06 8.59 -8.11
N ASP A 287 -13.51 7.49 -8.63
CA ASP A 287 -13.66 6.16 -7.99
C ASP A 287 -13.16 6.20 -6.53
N ILE A 288 -11.96 6.74 -6.36
CA ILE A 288 -11.24 6.84 -5.09
C ILE A 288 -11.99 7.73 -4.09
N PHE A 289 -12.59 8.81 -4.57
CA PHE A 289 -13.36 9.75 -3.76
C PHE A 289 -14.59 9.10 -3.09
N THR A 290 -15.13 8.02 -3.66
CA THR A 290 -16.32 7.34 -3.10
C THR A 290 -16.02 6.32 -2.01
N ALA A 291 -14.75 6.02 -1.74
CA ALA A 291 -14.33 4.95 -0.82
C ALA A 291 -13.88 5.50 0.55
N PRO A 292 -14.66 5.33 1.65
CA PRO A 292 -14.29 5.78 2.99
C PRO A 292 -12.92 5.28 3.48
N SER A 293 -12.54 4.05 3.11
CA SER A 293 -11.27 3.43 3.48
C SER A 293 -10.04 4.26 3.06
N ILE A 294 -10.11 5.01 1.95
CA ILE A 294 -8.99 5.78 1.43
C ILE A 294 -8.80 7.08 2.23
N PHE A 295 -9.88 7.68 2.73
CA PHE A 295 -9.79 8.78 3.69
C PHE A 295 -9.19 8.30 5.02
N GLN A 296 -9.51 7.07 5.43
CA GLN A 296 -8.91 6.37 6.57
C GLN A 296 -7.46 5.88 6.34
N LEU A 297 -6.83 6.27 5.23
CA LEU A 297 -5.39 6.14 4.98
C LEU A 297 -4.68 7.50 4.94
N LEU A 298 -5.39 8.63 5.12
CA LEU A 298 -4.79 9.96 5.19
C LEU A 298 -3.88 10.09 6.43
N PRO A 299 -2.84 10.95 6.39
CA PRO A 299 -2.00 11.23 7.56
C PRO A 299 -2.84 11.71 8.75
N HIS A 300 -2.57 11.17 9.94
CA HIS A 300 -3.32 11.50 11.17
C HIS A 300 -3.18 12.99 11.53
N ALA A 301 -4.14 13.54 12.28
CA ALA A 301 -4.18 14.98 12.58
C ALA A 301 -2.93 15.48 13.34
N GLY A 302 -2.31 14.63 14.16
CA GLY A 302 -1.05 14.94 14.86
C GLY A 302 0.22 14.75 14.03
N THR A 303 0.18 13.98 12.94
CA THR A 303 1.37 13.58 12.16
C THR A 303 1.42 14.17 10.75
N VAL A 304 0.30 14.71 10.26
CA VAL A 304 0.19 15.38 8.96
C VAL A 304 1.15 16.57 8.87
N ARG A 305 1.84 16.70 7.74
CA ARG A 305 2.77 17.81 7.47
C ARG A 305 2.47 18.39 6.09
N PHE A 306 2.46 19.72 6.01
CA PHE A 306 2.44 20.48 4.77
C PHE A 306 3.54 21.53 4.84
N LEU A 307 4.08 21.92 3.69
CA LEU A 307 5.14 22.93 3.58
C LEU A 307 4.68 24.13 2.73
N ASP A 308 5.20 25.32 3.02
CA ASP A 308 5.08 26.49 2.15
C ASP A 308 6.15 26.52 1.04
N GLU A 309 6.18 27.60 0.25
CA GLU A 309 7.20 27.81 -0.79
C GLU A 309 8.63 27.90 -0.26
N ASN A 310 8.83 28.18 1.03
CA ASN A 310 10.12 28.29 1.71
C ASN A 310 10.50 26.98 2.44
N LEU A 311 9.78 25.88 2.18
CA LEU A 311 9.89 24.59 2.85
C LEU A 311 9.68 24.66 4.38
N GLN A 312 8.91 25.65 4.85
CA GLN A 312 8.54 25.79 6.26
C GLN A 312 7.22 25.06 6.54
N PRO A 313 7.09 24.34 7.68
CA PRO A 313 5.85 23.70 8.06
C PRO A 313 4.69 24.69 8.20
N ILE A 314 3.54 24.34 7.62
CA ILE A 314 2.29 25.09 7.76
C ILE A 314 1.21 24.21 8.41
N ASN A 315 0.56 24.73 9.44
CA ASN A 315 -0.51 24.04 10.13
C ASN A 315 -1.80 24.09 9.29
N ILE A 316 -2.32 22.92 8.91
CA ILE A 316 -3.52 22.78 8.09
C ILE A 316 -4.35 21.62 8.62
N ASP A 317 -5.63 21.89 8.91
CA ASP A 317 -6.59 20.84 9.25
C ASP A 317 -6.98 20.07 7.98
N LEU A 318 -6.35 18.90 7.79
CA LEU A 318 -6.63 17.99 6.68
C LEU A 318 -8.07 17.45 6.67
N TYR A 319 -8.84 17.59 7.75
CA TYR A 319 -10.20 17.04 7.85
C TYR A 319 -11.30 18.10 7.77
N ASP A 320 -10.97 19.38 7.61
CA ASP A 320 -11.94 20.44 7.33
C ASP A 320 -12.28 20.48 5.82
N PRO A 321 -13.54 20.24 5.40
CA PRO A 321 -13.95 20.37 4.00
C PRO A 321 -13.66 21.76 3.39
N ASN A 322 -13.61 22.83 4.21
CA ASN A 322 -13.32 24.18 3.74
C ASN A 322 -11.83 24.39 3.40
N VAL A 323 -10.93 23.68 4.08
CA VAL A 323 -9.52 23.60 3.69
C VAL A 323 -9.39 22.97 2.30
N TRP A 324 -10.07 21.84 2.06
CA TRP A 324 -10.06 21.20 0.73
C TRP A 324 -10.60 22.14 -0.36
N ARG A 325 -11.71 22.87 -0.09
CA ARG A 325 -12.24 23.92 -0.97
C ARG A 325 -11.23 25.03 -1.25
N ARG A 326 -10.53 25.54 -0.22
CA ARG A 326 -9.53 26.60 -0.33
C ARG A 326 -8.35 26.23 -1.23
N TYR A 327 -7.86 24.99 -1.11
CA TYR A 327 -6.68 24.52 -1.84
C TYR A 327 -7.02 23.78 -3.15
N GLY A 328 -8.30 23.56 -3.45
CA GLY A 328 -8.74 22.86 -4.68
C GLY A 328 -8.50 21.35 -4.65
N TRP A 329 -8.53 20.76 -3.46
CA TRP A 329 -8.34 19.33 -3.23
C TRP A 329 -9.66 18.56 -3.45
N SER A 330 -9.59 17.28 -3.85
CA SER A 330 -10.74 16.42 -4.22
C SER A 330 -11.49 16.83 -5.51
N PRO A 331 -12.16 15.89 -6.21
CA PRO A 331 -13.15 16.23 -7.24
C PRO A 331 -14.28 17.15 -6.76
N VAL A 332 -14.65 17.14 -5.46
CA VAL A 332 -15.79 17.92 -4.91
C VAL A 332 -15.65 19.43 -5.12
N THR A 333 -14.44 19.94 -5.28
CA THR A 333 -14.17 21.38 -5.52
C THR A 333 -14.11 21.73 -6.99
N ASN A 334 -14.16 20.74 -7.89
CA ASN A 334 -14.14 20.92 -9.33
C ASN A 334 -15.57 21.08 -9.86
N ARG A 335 -15.85 22.20 -10.53
CA ARG A 335 -17.18 22.49 -11.09
C ARG A 335 -17.64 21.42 -12.09
N ASP A 336 -16.79 21.00 -13.02
CA ASP A 336 -17.16 20.03 -14.06
C ASP A 336 -17.52 18.67 -13.44
N PHE A 337 -16.86 18.27 -12.35
CA PHE A 337 -17.24 17.08 -11.57
C PHE A 337 -18.59 17.27 -10.87
N ARG A 338 -18.82 18.40 -10.21
CA ARG A 338 -20.11 18.70 -9.56
C ARG A 338 -21.27 18.71 -10.57
N ASP A 339 -21.08 19.33 -11.73
CA ASP A 339 -22.06 19.40 -12.82
C ASP A 339 -22.33 18.01 -13.44
N ARG A 340 -21.32 17.12 -13.47
CA ARG A 340 -21.45 15.70 -13.88
C ARG A 340 -22.14 14.84 -12.82
N PHE A 341 -21.78 15.01 -11.56
CA PHE A 341 -22.34 14.27 -10.42
C PHE A 341 -23.86 14.43 -10.33
N VAL A 342 -24.37 15.66 -10.48
CA VAL A 342 -25.82 15.95 -10.48
C VAL A 342 -26.57 15.25 -11.63
N LYS A 343 -25.88 14.90 -12.72
CA LYS A 343 -26.45 14.17 -13.87
C LYS A 343 -26.30 12.64 -13.76
N GLY A 344 -25.56 12.13 -12.77
CA GLY A 344 -25.15 10.72 -12.71
C GLY A 344 -24.03 10.34 -13.68
N GLU A 345 -23.31 11.33 -14.23
CA GLU A 345 -22.31 11.15 -15.31
C GLU A 345 -20.87 11.16 -14.76
N VAL A 346 -20.53 10.30 -13.79
CA VAL A 346 -19.18 10.32 -13.20
C VAL A 346 -18.08 9.98 -14.22
N GLY A 347 -16.98 10.71 -14.16
CA GLY A 347 -15.95 10.71 -15.21
C GLY A 347 -15.18 9.39 -15.29
N GLY A 348 -15.35 8.69 -16.41
CA GLY A 348 -14.53 7.52 -16.77
C GLY A 348 -15.07 6.16 -16.33
N ASP A 349 -16.29 6.09 -15.77
CA ASP A 349 -16.99 4.81 -15.58
C ASP A 349 -17.94 4.51 -16.76
N SER A 350 -18.18 3.22 -17.01
CA SER A 350 -19.23 2.72 -17.92
C SER A 350 -20.50 2.31 -17.17
N ALA A 351 -20.39 2.10 -15.85
CA ALA A 351 -21.53 1.89 -14.97
C ALA A 351 -22.27 3.21 -14.67
N PRO A 352 -23.61 3.21 -14.56
CA PRO A 352 -24.37 4.38 -14.11
C PRO A 352 -23.97 4.76 -12.68
N PHE A 353 -23.50 5.98 -12.47
CA PHE A 353 -23.29 6.47 -11.12
C PHE A 353 -24.61 7.03 -10.58
N HIS A 354 -24.98 6.67 -9.34
CA HIS A 354 -26.14 7.24 -8.66
C HIS A 354 -25.87 8.69 -8.25
N GLY A 355 -26.11 9.61 -9.20
CA GLY A 355 -26.04 11.05 -8.98
C GLY A 355 -27.01 11.53 -7.91
N GLY A 356 -26.59 12.50 -7.12
CA GLY A 356 -27.36 13.07 -6.02
C GLY A 356 -27.37 14.60 -6.05
N SER A 357 -27.83 15.21 -4.95
CA SER A 357 -27.76 16.67 -4.81
C SER A 357 -26.33 17.14 -4.46
N LEU A 358 -26.01 18.40 -4.75
CA LEU A 358 -24.74 18.97 -4.32
C LEU A 358 -24.63 19.10 -2.79
N GLU A 359 -25.78 19.23 -2.11
CA GLU A 359 -25.86 19.21 -0.64
C GLU A 359 -25.49 17.83 -0.09
N GLU A 360 -25.98 16.75 -0.72
CA GLU A 360 -25.62 15.37 -0.37
C GLU A 360 -24.14 15.08 -0.63
N LEU A 361 -23.59 15.56 -1.75
CA LEU A 361 -22.15 15.46 -2.06
C LEU A 361 -21.28 16.15 -1.00
N ASP A 362 -21.63 17.38 -0.62
CA ASP A 362 -20.91 18.13 0.42
C ASP A 362 -21.10 17.51 1.82
N ALA A 363 -22.27 16.92 2.11
CA ALA A 363 -22.56 16.24 3.37
C ALA A 363 -21.86 14.88 3.50
N TYR A 364 -21.80 14.08 2.43
CA TYR A 364 -20.95 12.89 2.35
C TYR A 364 -19.49 13.26 2.58
N PHE A 365 -19.00 14.31 1.93
CA PHE A 365 -17.60 14.71 2.03
C PHE A 365 -17.21 15.14 3.45
N ALA A 366 -18.08 15.90 4.13
CA ALA A 366 -17.90 16.21 5.55
C ALA A 366 -17.95 14.95 6.44
N ALA A 367 -18.90 14.04 6.19
CA ALA A 367 -19.04 12.80 6.95
C ALA A 367 -17.84 11.86 6.80
N VAL A 368 -17.29 11.70 5.59
CA VAL A 368 -16.16 10.80 5.33
C VAL A 368 -14.84 11.34 5.88
N LEU A 369 -14.61 12.66 5.83
CA LEU A 369 -13.47 13.29 6.50
C LEU A 369 -13.59 13.18 8.03
N ASN A 370 -14.76 13.44 8.61
CA ASN A 370 -14.96 13.24 10.05
C ASN A 370 -14.74 11.76 10.43
N ARG A 371 -15.32 10.81 9.68
CA ARG A 371 -15.14 9.37 9.93
C ARG A 371 -13.68 8.94 9.89
N ALA A 372 -12.89 9.49 8.98
CA ALA A 372 -11.45 9.27 8.93
C ALA A 372 -10.74 9.80 10.18
N ARG A 373 -10.99 11.06 10.57
CA ARG A 373 -10.43 11.65 11.81
C ARG A 373 -10.77 10.77 13.03
N ARG A 374 -12.04 10.42 13.22
CA ARG A 374 -12.50 9.62 14.37
C ARG A 374 -11.90 8.21 14.39
N PHE A 375 -11.61 7.62 13.22
CA PHE A 375 -10.91 6.34 13.11
C PHE A 375 -9.44 6.45 13.52
N HIS A 376 -8.76 7.52 13.10
CA HIS A 376 -7.37 7.80 13.50
C HIS A 376 -7.28 8.07 15.01
N GLU A 377 -8.16 8.93 15.56
CA GLU A 377 -8.30 9.15 17.01
C GLU A 377 -8.44 7.83 17.79
N ALA A 378 -9.19 6.85 17.26
CA ALA A 378 -9.39 5.56 17.90
C ALA A 378 -8.16 4.64 17.82
N LEU A 379 -7.36 4.73 16.76
CA LEU A 379 -6.10 3.99 16.64
C LEU A 379 -4.94 4.64 17.40
N ASP A 380 -5.01 5.95 17.65
CA ASP A 380 -3.94 6.73 18.31
C ASP A 380 -4.05 6.72 19.84
N VAL A 381 -5.11 6.13 20.41
CA VAL A 381 -5.27 6.03 21.87
C VAL A 381 -4.08 5.29 22.49
N ASP A 382 -3.41 5.97 23.41
CA ASP A 382 -2.24 5.43 24.11
C ASP A 382 -2.60 4.10 24.78
N SER A 383 -1.70 3.14 24.60
CA SER A 383 -1.92 1.72 24.76
C SER A 383 -0.85 1.11 25.66
N GLU A 384 -0.42 1.83 26.70
CA GLU A 384 0.63 1.41 27.66
C GLU A 384 0.56 -0.08 28.05
N ASN A 385 -0.65 -0.59 28.29
CA ASN A 385 -0.92 -1.97 28.72
C ASN A 385 -1.61 -2.85 27.64
N SER A 386 -1.29 -2.66 26.35
CA SER A 386 -1.82 -3.52 25.27
C SER A 386 -1.58 -5.03 25.54
N PRO A 387 -2.63 -5.86 25.53
CA PRO A 387 -2.52 -7.32 25.61
C PRO A 387 -2.14 -7.98 24.27
N VAL A 388 -2.17 -7.23 23.15
CA VAL A 388 -1.80 -7.73 21.82
C VAL A 388 -0.46 -7.12 21.39
N GLN A 389 0.48 -7.98 20.99
CA GLN A 389 1.79 -7.58 20.49
C GLN A 389 1.74 -7.27 18.99
N LEU A 390 2.48 -6.24 18.57
CA LEU A 390 2.67 -5.88 17.17
C LEU A 390 4.10 -6.21 16.74
N LEU A 391 4.25 -6.70 15.52
CA LEU A 391 5.55 -6.86 14.86
C LEU A 391 5.51 -6.10 13.52
N ALA A 392 6.47 -5.23 13.27
CA ALA A 392 6.48 -4.32 12.13
C ALA A 392 7.46 -4.78 11.03
N PHE A 393 6.99 -4.92 9.80
CA PHE A 393 7.77 -5.38 8.65
C PHE A 393 7.61 -4.36 7.53
N GLY A 394 8.69 -3.80 6.99
CA GLY A 394 8.57 -2.73 6.01
C GLY A 394 9.78 -2.53 5.10
N GLY A 395 9.66 -1.52 4.25
CA GLY A 395 10.78 -0.94 3.51
C GLY A 395 11.23 0.39 4.12
N ASP A 396 12.51 0.69 3.99
CA ASP A 396 13.15 1.92 4.46
C ASP A 396 14.22 2.46 3.48
N CYS A 397 14.13 2.06 2.20
CA CYS A 397 15.13 2.40 1.17
C CYS A 397 14.54 3.20 -0.01
N GLU A 398 13.25 3.48 -0.01
CA GLU A 398 12.54 4.19 -1.07
C GLU A 398 12.08 5.57 -0.58
N GLU A 399 12.31 6.59 -1.41
CA GLU A 399 11.84 7.95 -1.16
C GLU A 399 10.30 7.96 -1.10
N THR A 400 9.78 8.19 0.11
CA THR A 400 8.34 8.09 0.40
C THR A 400 7.77 9.43 0.88
N LEU A 401 6.69 9.88 0.24
CA LEU A 401 6.11 11.21 0.48
C LEU A 401 5.70 11.38 1.96
N THR A 402 6.14 12.47 2.59
CA THR A 402 5.74 12.87 3.95
C THR A 402 5.05 14.23 4.02
N ALA A 403 5.46 15.18 3.19
CA ALA A 403 5.02 16.57 3.34
C ALA A 403 4.80 17.23 1.97
N PRO A 404 3.54 17.30 1.48
CA PRO A 404 3.23 18.05 0.26
C PRO A 404 3.53 19.54 0.40
N VAL A 405 4.01 20.17 -0.66
CA VAL A 405 4.30 21.62 -0.71
C VAL A 405 3.12 22.37 -1.31
N LEU A 406 2.72 23.48 -0.70
CA LEU A 406 1.66 24.37 -1.18
C LEU A 406 2.24 25.68 -1.71
N LEU A 407 1.96 25.99 -2.97
CA LEU A 407 2.41 27.19 -3.67
C LEU A 407 1.22 28.01 -4.14
N PHE A 408 1.32 29.33 -4.19
CA PHE A 408 0.27 30.17 -4.78
C PHE A 408 0.66 30.64 -6.19
N ASP A 409 -0.09 30.17 -7.20
CA ASP A 409 0.05 30.61 -8.59
C ASP A 409 -0.56 32.00 -8.76
N GLN A 410 0.25 33.05 -8.59
CA GLN A 410 -0.17 34.44 -8.74
C GLN A 410 -0.76 34.75 -10.13
N LYS A 411 -0.39 34.01 -11.18
CA LYS A 411 -0.91 34.26 -12.55
C LYS A 411 -2.31 33.68 -12.72
N LYS A 412 -2.60 32.53 -12.09
CA LYS A 412 -3.91 31.87 -12.13
C LYS A 412 -4.78 32.11 -10.89
N GLN A 413 -4.29 32.91 -9.94
CA GLN A 413 -4.95 33.26 -8.67
C GLN A 413 -5.50 32.02 -7.93
N ARG A 414 -4.67 30.97 -7.82
CA ARG A 414 -5.05 29.69 -7.23
C ARG A 414 -3.89 29.03 -6.50
N TRP A 415 -4.21 28.15 -5.56
CA TRP A 415 -3.22 27.26 -4.96
C TRP A 415 -2.81 26.13 -5.93
N LEU A 416 -1.56 25.72 -5.81
CA LEU A 416 -0.99 24.50 -6.37
C LEU A 416 -0.58 23.62 -5.19
N THR A 417 -0.78 22.32 -5.31
CA THR A 417 -0.31 21.33 -4.34
C THR A 417 0.67 20.42 -5.05
N TRP A 418 1.90 20.36 -4.55
CA TRP A 418 2.96 19.53 -5.08
C TRP A 418 3.12 18.32 -4.17
N THR A 419 2.85 17.16 -4.75
CA THR A 419 3.01 15.80 -4.21
C THR A 419 4.29 15.13 -4.72
N ARG A 420 5.01 15.81 -5.62
CA ARG A 420 6.26 15.39 -6.25
C ARG A 420 7.24 16.56 -6.20
N PRO A 421 8.55 16.31 -6.07
CA PRO A 421 9.52 17.38 -5.90
C PRO A 421 9.80 18.04 -7.25
N GLY A 422 10.14 19.33 -7.18
CA GLY A 422 10.50 20.15 -8.32
C GLY A 422 11.32 21.34 -7.84
N GLU A 423 11.94 22.06 -8.75
CA GLU A 423 12.65 23.30 -8.42
C GLU A 423 11.64 24.41 -8.07
N ILE A 424 11.85 25.10 -6.95
CA ILE A 424 10.99 26.21 -6.50
C ILE A 424 11.73 27.53 -6.69
N HIS A 425 11.04 28.49 -7.30
CA HIS A 425 11.39 29.91 -7.23
C HIS A 425 10.39 30.59 -6.30
N THR A 426 10.84 30.95 -5.11
CA THR A 426 10.01 31.62 -4.10
C THR A 426 9.60 33.03 -4.54
N SER A 427 8.55 33.58 -3.92
CA SER A 427 8.14 34.98 -4.05
C SER A 427 9.27 35.99 -3.76
N THR A 428 10.26 35.63 -2.94
CA THR A 428 11.44 36.45 -2.64
C THR A 428 12.54 36.40 -3.71
N GLY A 429 12.38 35.57 -4.75
CA GLY A 429 13.38 35.33 -5.78
C GLY A 429 14.44 34.29 -5.40
N ARG A 430 14.43 33.75 -4.17
CA ARG A 430 15.27 32.60 -3.80
C ARG A 430 14.89 31.38 -4.62
N ARG A 431 15.89 30.75 -5.24
CA ARG A 431 15.82 29.42 -5.87
C ARG A 431 16.10 28.34 -4.82
N ILE A 432 15.28 27.31 -4.78
CA ILE A 432 15.46 26.12 -3.93
C ILE A 432 15.55 24.90 -4.87
N SER A 433 16.62 24.13 -4.76
CA SER A 433 16.90 23.03 -5.69
C SER A 433 15.94 21.87 -5.51
N SER A 434 15.69 21.11 -6.59
CA SER A 434 14.87 19.90 -6.54
C SER A 434 15.36 18.88 -5.49
N LYS A 435 16.67 18.89 -5.18
CA LYS A 435 17.25 18.06 -4.11
C LYS A 435 16.76 18.51 -2.72
N GLU A 436 16.94 19.80 -2.37
CA GLU A 436 16.45 20.36 -1.10
C GLU A 436 14.94 20.15 -0.94
N VAL A 437 14.17 20.31 -2.03
CA VAL A 437 12.72 20.06 -2.05
C VAL A 437 12.40 18.58 -1.83
N THR A 438 13.19 17.67 -2.40
CA THR A 438 13.02 16.22 -2.15
C THR A 438 13.31 15.89 -0.68
N GLU A 439 14.43 16.36 -0.13
CA GLU A 439 14.84 16.13 1.27
C GLU A 439 13.84 16.70 2.30
N ALA A 440 13.04 17.71 1.92
CA ALA A 440 11.97 18.24 2.77
C ALA A 440 10.61 17.53 2.57
N MET A 441 10.31 17.07 1.35
CA MET A 441 9.02 16.44 1.00
C MET A 441 8.98 14.93 1.27
N TYR A 442 10.12 14.25 1.28
CA TYR A 442 10.24 12.79 1.32
C TYR A 442 11.04 12.31 2.53
N ALA A 443 10.77 11.07 2.95
CA ALA A 443 11.48 10.38 4.00
C ALA A 443 11.65 8.89 3.63
N PRO A 444 12.59 8.16 4.24
CA PRO A 444 12.76 6.73 4.02
C PRO A 444 11.48 5.92 4.29
N GLY A 445 11.18 5.00 3.39
CA GLY A 445 10.02 4.10 3.46
C GLY A 445 10.02 3.04 2.36
N ASP A 446 8.84 2.56 2.03
CA ASP A 446 8.60 1.55 0.99
C ASP A 446 8.05 2.13 -0.34
N GLY A 447 7.96 3.46 -0.45
CA GLY A 447 7.42 4.16 -1.62
C GLY A 447 5.95 4.58 -1.49
N ARG A 448 5.22 4.10 -0.46
CA ARG A 448 3.88 4.61 -0.08
C ARG A 448 3.74 4.88 1.42
N VAL A 449 4.37 4.08 2.27
CA VAL A 449 4.35 4.19 3.73
C VAL A 449 5.77 4.44 4.22
N THR A 450 5.94 5.50 5.01
CA THR A 450 7.23 5.86 5.58
C THR A 450 7.59 4.92 6.73
N ARG A 451 8.89 4.73 6.97
CA ARG A 451 9.39 3.93 8.10
C ARG A 451 8.78 4.42 9.43
N ARG A 452 8.71 5.74 9.62
CA ARG A 452 8.08 6.37 10.81
C ARG A 452 6.60 6.03 10.94
N SER A 453 5.82 6.09 9.85
CA SER A 453 4.38 5.75 9.86
C SER A 453 4.14 4.27 10.15
N LEU A 454 5.01 3.37 9.69
CA LEU A 454 4.93 1.97 10.09
C LEU A 454 5.18 1.77 11.60
N LEU A 455 6.08 2.55 12.18
CA LEU A 455 6.50 2.41 13.57
C LEU A 455 5.69 3.27 14.57
N GLY A 456 4.96 4.29 14.13
CA GLY A 456 4.30 5.24 15.01
C GLY A 456 5.29 6.12 15.78
N GLU A 457 6.37 6.57 15.14
CA GLU A 457 7.44 7.37 15.76
C GLU A 457 7.00 8.83 16.06
N ASP A 458 6.07 9.40 15.27
CA ASP A 458 5.52 10.75 15.45
C ASP A 458 4.20 10.75 16.27
N LEU A 459 3.70 9.59 16.72
CA LEU A 459 2.47 9.51 17.53
C LEU A 459 2.69 10.06 18.95
N THR A 460 1.78 10.92 19.41
CA THR A 460 1.80 11.52 20.74
C THR A 460 1.34 10.54 21.83
N GLY A 461 2.11 10.40 22.91
CA GLY A 461 1.73 9.64 24.10
C GLY A 461 2.96 9.30 24.96
N ASN A 462 2.81 8.40 25.92
CA ASN A 462 3.94 7.90 26.69
C ASN A 462 4.74 6.90 25.84
N HIS A 463 5.75 7.40 25.12
CA HIS A 463 6.72 6.58 24.41
C HIS A 463 7.26 5.51 25.36
N ARG A 464 6.98 4.24 25.05
CA ARG A 464 7.21 3.14 25.98
C ARG A 464 8.70 3.04 26.30
N ASN A 465 9.09 3.16 27.58
CA ASN A 465 10.45 2.90 28.08
C ASN A 465 10.99 1.49 27.74
N LEU A 466 10.13 0.60 27.22
CA LEU A 466 10.43 -0.77 26.79
C LEU A 466 10.34 -0.97 25.26
N SER A 467 9.90 0.02 24.48
CA SER A 467 9.91 -0.07 23.01
C SER A 467 11.29 0.35 22.49
N PRO A 468 12.05 -0.53 21.81
CA PRO A 468 13.36 -0.17 21.27
C PRO A 468 13.28 0.81 20.09
N TYR A 469 12.08 1.17 19.65
CA TYR A 469 11.81 2.08 18.54
C TYR A 469 11.21 3.43 18.98
N GLY A 470 11.09 3.69 20.30
CA GLY A 470 10.63 4.99 20.80
C GLY A 470 9.20 5.34 20.41
N THR A 471 8.31 4.34 20.31
CA THR A 471 6.91 4.50 19.89
C THR A 471 5.92 4.23 21.04
N THR A 472 4.73 4.82 20.95
CA THR A 472 3.56 4.51 21.81
C THR A 472 2.96 3.14 21.47
N LEU A 473 3.14 2.69 20.22
CA LEU A 473 2.60 1.42 19.74
C LEU A 473 3.25 0.21 20.47
N PRO A 474 2.49 -0.87 20.72
CA PRO A 474 2.99 -2.11 21.31
C PRO A 474 3.85 -2.96 20.35
N ILE A 475 4.77 -2.32 19.62
CA ILE A 475 5.73 -2.97 18.71
C ILE A 475 6.84 -3.61 19.53
N VAL A 476 6.94 -4.94 19.46
CA VAL A 476 7.97 -5.74 20.18
C VAL A 476 9.13 -6.14 19.28
N TYR A 477 8.98 -6.03 17.96
CA TYR A 477 9.97 -6.41 16.96
C TYR A 477 9.72 -5.67 15.65
N ALA A 478 10.78 -5.22 14.96
CA ALA A 478 10.68 -4.65 13.63
C ALA A 478 11.80 -5.13 12.69
N VAL A 479 11.46 -5.33 11.42
CA VAL A 479 12.35 -5.79 10.35
C VAL A 479 12.16 -4.93 9.12
N PHE A 480 13.27 -4.50 8.52
CA PHE A 480 13.28 -3.69 7.31
C PHE A 480 14.07 -4.36 6.20
N ALA A 481 13.62 -4.18 4.96
CA ALA A 481 14.33 -4.64 3.77
C ALA A 481 14.06 -3.69 2.59
N CYS A 482 15.09 -3.41 1.78
CA CYS A 482 14.92 -2.62 0.56
C CYS A 482 14.06 -3.36 -0.47
N ASP A 483 12.76 -3.03 -0.49
CA ASP A 483 11.78 -3.33 -1.53
C ASP A 483 10.60 -2.33 -1.46
N LEU A 484 9.80 -2.34 -2.53
CA LEU A 484 8.59 -1.53 -2.71
C LEU A 484 7.41 -2.01 -1.86
N HIS A 485 6.47 -1.13 -1.51
CA HIS A 485 5.25 -1.40 -0.75
C HIS A 485 4.50 -2.60 -1.31
N GLY A 486 4.21 -2.57 -2.61
CA GLY A 486 3.51 -3.65 -3.30
C GLY A 486 4.30 -4.96 -3.39
N GLN A 487 5.59 -4.98 -2.99
CA GLN A 487 6.51 -6.14 -3.06
C GLN A 487 6.93 -6.69 -1.68
N LEU A 488 6.59 -6.04 -0.56
CA LEU A 488 7.02 -6.45 0.79
C LEU A 488 6.67 -7.92 1.09
N GLN A 489 5.52 -8.38 0.61
CA GLN A 489 4.98 -9.72 0.81
C GLN A 489 5.61 -10.81 -0.08
N SER A 490 6.38 -10.47 -1.12
CA SER A 490 7.23 -11.42 -1.88
C SER A 490 8.70 -11.39 -1.46
N ASN A 491 9.15 -10.32 -0.78
CA ASN A 491 10.52 -10.16 -0.32
C ASN A 491 10.94 -11.32 0.60
N LYS A 492 11.96 -12.07 0.19
CA LYS A 492 12.37 -13.29 0.89
C LYS A 492 12.99 -13.05 2.27
N ILE A 493 13.52 -11.86 2.56
CA ILE A 493 14.02 -11.49 3.90
C ILE A 493 12.84 -11.25 4.86
N LEU A 494 11.81 -10.55 4.40
CA LEU A 494 10.59 -10.32 5.18
C LEU A 494 9.81 -11.64 5.37
N GLN A 495 9.71 -12.49 4.34
CA GLN A 495 9.14 -13.84 4.46
C GLN A 495 9.91 -14.71 5.49
N ASP A 496 11.25 -14.69 5.48
CA ASP A 496 12.09 -15.42 6.45
C ASP A 496 11.80 -15.02 7.90
N ASN A 497 11.76 -13.72 8.16
CA ASN A 497 11.50 -13.19 9.51
C ASN A 497 10.04 -13.41 9.94
N ALA A 498 9.07 -13.26 9.02
CA ALA A 498 7.65 -13.48 9.32
C ALA A 498 7.35 -14.95 9.60
N LEU A 499 7.92 -15.86 8.81
CA LEU A 499 7.84 -17.31 9.05
C LEU A 499 8.48 -17.66 10.39
N THR A 500 9.66 -17.11 10.71
CA THR A 500 10.32 -17.33 12.02
C THR A 500 9.44 -16.91 13.19
N ALA A 501 8.75 -15.76 13.08
CA ALA A 501 7.81 -15.29 14.10
C ALA A 501 6.53 -16.16 14.22
N LEU A 502 6.17 -16.90 13.17
CA LEU A 502 4.98 -17.76 13.13
C LEU A 502 5.26 -19.20 13.58
N VAL A 503 6.26 -19.87 13.00
CA VAL A 503 6.53 -21.32 13.17
C VAL A 503 7.35 -21.67 14.43
N SER A 504 7.81 -20.66 15.16
CA SER A 504 8.39 -20.83 16.50
C SER A 504 7.34 -21.00 17.58
N GLU A 505 6.07 -20.67 17.31
CA GLU A 505 4.95 -20.78 18.25
C GLU A 505 4.10 -22.01 17.96
N VAL A 506 4.22 -23.03 18.82
CA VAL A 506 3.34 -24.20 18.86
C VAL A 506 2.38 -24.03 20.05
N MET A 507 1.10 -24.32 19.84
CA MET A 507 0.12 -24.33 20.93
C MET A 507 0.41 -25.49 21.89
N LYS A 508 0.34 -25.23 23.19
CA LYS A 508 0.51 -26.25 24.24
C LYS A 508 -0.75 -27.05 24.46
#